data_AF-L9Z7A7-F1
#
_entry.id   AF-L9Z7A7-F1
#
_cell.length_a   1.000
_cell.length_b   1.000
_cell.length_c   1.000
_cell.angle_alpha   90.00
_cell.angle_beta   90.00
_cell.angle_gamma   90.00
#
_symmetry.space_group_name_H-M   'P 1'
#
loop_
_entity.id
_entity.type
_entity.pdbx_description
1 polymer ?
#
loop_
_entity_poly.entity_id
_entity_poly.type
_entity_poly.pdbx_seq_one_letter_code
_entity_poly.pdbx_strand_id
1 'polypeptide(L)'
;MERIIGGNARLLALVMMLPLVDGVFPALILAGALDQPLDAIQVGLLIFGGSATVAVILAEMDGTPREQSAVVLLVGIPLILLSAVQAALAPAIASVIDIVIFERFAALVIAAIAAKTASATIGDYLPNPAVIIGLGLVASLEPSGATFSLMTEPALVANATLSAAVGVAFALAIALTGPYLREYMDIDRFRFGSAVALGLLPPSLLWMAFGQAPLVALLVAALFAIEFPFRESDDADSSPEPEADADETVARMGAVTDGGGASASSEPPAAERDEEPNAYPGDDGTDTAGRAPWL
;
A
#
# COMPACT_ATOMS: atom_id res chain seq x y z
N MET A 1 -23.73 -15.46 -5.61
CA MET A 1 -22.55 -14.83 -6.24
C MET A 1 -22.13 -13.55 -5.50
N GLU A 2 -23.02 -12.89 -4.75
CA GLU A 2 -22.69 -11.70 -3.94
C GLU A 2 -21.57 -11.91 -2.91
N ARG A 3 -21.42 -13.11 -2.32
CA ARG A 3 -20.37 -13.38 -1.32
C ARG A 3 -18.94 -13.52 -1.89
N ILE A 4 -18.81 -13.94 -3.15
CA ILE A 4 -17.49 -14.09 -3.82
C ILE A 4 -17.01 -12.75 -4.41
N ILE A 5 -17.94 -11.81 -4.65
CA ILE A 5 -17.66 -10.53 -5.31
C ILE A 5 -17.57 -9.36 -4.29
N GLY A 6 -18.17 -9.48 -3.11
CA GLY A 6 -18.34 -8.31 -2.23
C GLY A 6 -17.08 -7.87 -1.47
N GLY A 7 -16.35 -8.81 -0.85
CA GLY A 7 -15.23 -8.49 0.05
C GLY A 7 -13.89 -8.52 -0.65
N ASN A 8 -13.47 -9.72 -1.05
CA ASN A 8 -12.15 -10.00 -1.59
C ASN A 8 -11.86 -9.22 -2.88
N ALA A 9 -12.82 -9.18 -3.80
CA ALA A 9 -12.68 -8.40 -5.03
C ALA A 9 -12.66 -6.89 -4.76
N ARG A 10 -13.35 -6.40 -3.73
CA ARG A 10 -13.34 -4.99 -3.35
C ARG A 10 -12.00 -4.57 -2.76
N LEU A 11 -11.41 -5.40 -1.89
CA LEU A 11 -10.07 -5.16 -1.35
C LEU A 11 -9.02 -5.16 -2.47
N LEU A 12 -9.07 -6.15 -3.37
CA LEU A 12 -8.16 -6.21 -4.51
C LEU A 12 -8.35 -5.01 -5.45
N ALA A 13 -9.59 -4.65 -5.76
CA ALA A 13 -9.91 -3.50 -6.59
C ALA A 13 -9.41 -2.20 -5.96
N LEU A 14 -9.61 -2.01 -4.65
CA LEU A 14 -9.12 -0.83 -3.95
C LEU A 14 -7.61 -0.71 -4.11
N VAL A 15 -6.86 -1.79 -3.90
CA VAL A 15 -5.40 -1.75 -3.99
C VAL A 15 -4.92 -1.55 -5.43
N MET A 16 -5.40 -2.36 -6.37
CA MET A 16 -4.90 -2.35 -7.74
C MET A 16 -5.34 -1.12 -8.53
N MET A 17 -6.52 -0.55 -8.23
CA MET A 17 -7.03 0.64 -8.92
C MET A 17 -6.61 1.94 -8.25
N LEU A 18 -6.08 1.90 -7.01
CA LEU A 18 -5.64 3.09 -6.29
C LEU A 18 -4.73 3.99 -7.13
N PRO A 19 -3.70 3.47 -7.83
CA PRO A 19 -2.79 4.30 -8.62
C PRO A 19 -3.45 5.08 -9.76
N LEU A 20 -4.60 4.59 -10.25
CA LEU A 20 -5.37 5.29 -11.29
C LEU A 20 -6.18 6.44 -10.67
N VAL A 21 -6.68 6.25 -9.46
CA VAL A 21 -7.59 7.19 -8.77
C VAL A 21 -6.81 8.26 -7.99
N ASP A 22 -5.68 7.90 -7.40
CA ASP A 22 -4.82 8.78 -6.61
C ASP A 22 -3.94 9.70 -7.47
N GLY A 23 -3.93 9.49 -8.80
CA GLY A 23 -3.19 10.29 -9.77
C GLY A 23 -1.72 9.90 -9.93
N VAL A 24 -1.23 8.89 -9.21
CA VAL A 24 0.16 8.42 -9.30
C VAL A 24 0.47 7.89 -10.70
N PHE A 25 -0.41 7.08 -11.28
CA PHE A 25 -0.19 6.53 -12.62
C PHE A 25 -0.22 7.61 -13.73
N PRO A 26 -1.22 8.52 -13.80
CA PRO A 26 -1.15 9.70 -14.66
C PRO A 26 0.13 10.51 -14.48
N ALA A 27 0.60 10.70 -13.24
CA ALA A 27 1.86 11.40 -13.00
C ALA A 27 3.07 10.67 -13.58
N LEU A 28 3.13 9.35 -13.44
CA LEU A 28 4.19 8.53 -14.04
C LEU A 28 4.18 8.60 -15.57
N ILE A 29 3.00 8.63 -16.20
CA ILE A 29 2.88 8.86 -17.65
C ILE A 29 3.48 10.22 -18.02
N LEU A 30 3.11 11.28 -17.31
CA LEU A 30 3.56 12.64 -17.60
C LEU A 30 5.03 12.88 -17.29
N ALA A 31 5.58 12.15 -16.32
CA ALA A 31 6.99 12.18 -15.94
C ALA A 31 7.89 11.36 -16.88
N GLY A 32 7.33 10.73 -17.93
CA GLY A 32 8.11 9.91 -18.87
C GLY A 32 8.53 8.54 -18.30
N ALA A 33 7.94 8.10 -17.18
CA ALA A 33 8.25 6.81 -16.54
C ALA A 33 7.88 5.58 -17.37
N LEU A 34 7.25 5.79 -18.53
CA LEU A 34 6.72 4.76 -19.42
C LEU A 34 7.22 4.95 -20.85
N ASP A 35 8.29 5.72 -21.06
CA ASP A 35 8.84 5.97 -22.40
C ASP A 35 9.44 4.70 -23.02
N GLN A 36 9.95 3.78 -22.19
CA GLN A 36 10.48 2.49 -22.63
C GLN A 36 9.63 1.31 -22.13
N PRO A 37 9.55 0.20 -22.90
CA PRO A 37 8.83 -0.99 -22.47
C PRO A 37 9.33 -1.60 -21.16
N LEU A 38 10.64 -1.52 -20.88
CA LEU A 38 11.21 -2.00 -19.62
C LEU A 38 10.73 -1.17 -18.43
N ASP A 39 10.64 0.16 -18.59
CA ASP A 39 10.16 1.04 -17.53
C ASP A 39 8.67 0.77 -17.26
N ALA A 40 7.90 0.49 -18.30
CA ALA A 40 6.52 0.02 -18.16
C ALA A 40 6.39 -1.29 -17.38
N ILE A 41 7.28 -2.26 -17.59
CA ILE A 41 7.33 -3.50 -16.80
C ILE A 41 7.63 -3.18 -15.33
N GLN A 42 8.65 -2.36 -15.08
CA GLN A 42 9.04 -1.95 -13.73
C GLN A 42 7.89 -1.25 -12.99
N VAL A 43 7.27 -0.25 -13.62
CA VAL A 43 6.10 0.45 -13.09
C VAL A 43 4.95 -0.53 -12.86
N GLY A 44 4.72 -1.46 -13.79
CA GLY A 44 3.64 -2.44 -13.70
C GLY A 44 3.76 -3.31 -12.46
N LEU A 45 4.97 -3.81 -12.21
CA LEU A 45 5.27 -4.66 -11.06
C LEU A 45 5.23 -3.89 -9.73
N LEU A 46 5.72 -2.63 -9.70
CA LEU A 46 5.83 -1.86 -8.47
C LEU A 46 4.54 -1.16 -8.06
N ILE A 47 3.81 -0.62 -9.04
CA ILE A 47 2.66 0.25 -8.80
C ILE A 47 1.35 -0.56 -8.79
N PHE A 48 1.14 -1.44 -9.77
CA PHE A 48 -0.08 -2.26 -9.84
C PHE A 48 0.11 -3.64 -9.18
N GLY A 49 1.27 -4.25 -9.37
CA GLY A 49 1.63 -5.56 -8.82
C GLY A 49 2.29 -5.52 -7.43
N GLY A 50 2.36 -4.36 -6.78
CA GLY A 50 3.15 -4.16 -5.55
C GLY A 50 2.75 -5.05 -4.37
N SER A 51 3.44 -4.89 -3.23
CA SER A 51 3.23 -5.73 -2.04
C SER A 51 1.81 -5.74 -1.51
N ALA A 52 1.07 -4.65 -1.64
CA ALA A 52 -0.33 -4.61 -1.24
C ALA A 52 -1.18 -5.61 -2.06
N THR A 53 -0.93 -5.74 -3.37
CA THR A 53 -1.63 -6.71 -4.22
C THR A 53 -1.29 -8.13 -3.81
N VAL A 54 -0.02 -8.42 -3.55
CA VAL A 54 0.42 -9.74 -3.06
C VAL A 54 -0.19 -10.07 -1.71
N ALA A 55 -0.16 -9.13 -0.76
CA ALA A 55 -0.72 -9.29 0.57
C ALA A 55 -2.22 -9.58 0.51
N VAL A 56 -2.99 -8.83 -0.30
CA VAL A 56 -4.42 -9.08 -0.47
C VAL A 56 -4.67 -10.49 -1.05
N ILE A 57 -3.95 -10.88 -2.11
CA ILE A 57 -4.17 -12.19 -2.74
C ILE A 57 -3.80 -13.36 -1.81
N LEU A 58 -2.74 -13.22 -1.02
CA LEU A 58 -2.27 -14.31 -0.18
C LEU A 58 -2.93 -14.37 1.19
N ALA A 59 -3.23 -13.23 1.81
CA ALA A 59 -3.76 -13.15 3.17
C ALA A 59 -5.28 -12.98 3.24
N GLU A 60 -5.89 -12.26 2.29
CA GLU A 60 -7.31 -11.89 2.36
C GLU A 60 -8.19 -12.67 1.38
N MET A 61 -7.61 -13.21 0.31
CA MET A 61 -8.36 -13.99 -0.67
C MET A 61 -8.41 -15.47 -0.30
N ASP A 62 -9.62 -15.93 0.03
CA ASP A 62 -9.95 -17.34 0.15
C ASP A 62 -10.27 -18.00 -1.20
N GLY A 63 -10.39 -19.33 -1.18
CA GLY A 63 -10.86 -20.12 -2.32
C GLY A 63 -9.74 -20.77 -3.14
N THR A 64 -10.13 -21.42 -4.23
CA THR A 64 -9.22 -22.11 -5.13
C THR A 64 -8.45 -21.13 -6.02
N PRO A 65 -7.24 -21.49 -6.52
CA PRO A 65 -6.47 -20.63 -7.43
C PRO A 65 -7.27 -20.14 -8.66
N ARG A 66 -8.23 -20.95 -9.12
CA ARG A 66 -9.12 -20.61 -10.23
C ARG A 66 -10.12 -19.53 -9.85
N GLU A 67 -10.71 -19.59 -8.66
CA GLU A 67 -11.63 -18.57 -8.16
C GLU A 67 -10.90 -17.24 -7.92
N GLN A 68 -9.70 -17.31 -7.34
CA GLN A 68 -8.85 -16.13 -7.13
C GLN A 68 -8.46 -15.48 -8.47
N SER A 69 -8.06 -16.29 -9.46
CA SER A 69 -7.74 -15.81 -10.80
C SER A 69 -8.93 -15.13 -11.49
N ALA A 70 -10.15 -15.65 -11.29
CA ALA A 70 -11.37 -15.02 -11.82
C ALA A 70 -11.61 -13.63 -11.20
N VAL A 71 -11.36 -13.48 -9.90
CA VAL A 71 -11.42 -12.18 -9.21
C VAL A 71 -10.35 -11.22 -9.72
N VAL A 72 -9.12 -11.69 -9.89
CA VAL A 72 -8.02 -10.88 -10.46
C VAL A 72 -8.36 -10.41 -11.88
N LEU A 73 -8.92 -11.28 -12.74
CA LEU A 73 -9.34 -10.87 -14.09
C LEU A 73 -10.51 -9.88 -14.07
N LEU A 74 -11.47 -10.06 -13.16
CA LEU A 74 -12.61 -9.17 -13.00
C LEU A 74 -12.15 -7.74 -12.68
N VAL A 75 -11.12 -7.59 -11.84
CA VAL A 75 -10.53 -6.28 -11.50
C VAL A 75 -9.55 -5.80 -12.55
N GLY A 76 -8.71 -6.71 -13.06
CA GLY A 76 -7.59 -6.40 -13.93
C GLY A 76 -7.98 -5.98 -15.34
N ILE A 77 -9.07 -6.53 -15.91
CA ILE A 77 -9.54 -6.13 -17.23
C ILE A 77 -9.96 -4.65 -17.24
N PRO A 78 -10.84 -4.17 -16.33
CA PRO A 78 -11.13 -2.75 -16.19
C PRO A 78 -9.89 -1.89 -15.96
N LEU A 79 -8.95 -2.35 -15.13
CA LEU A 79 -7.70 -1.65 -14.85
C LEU A 79 -6.91 -1.39 -16.14
N ILE A 80 -6.69 -2.42 -16.96
CA ILE A 80 -5.97 -2.30 -18.24
C ILE A 80 -6.66 -1.30 -19.17
N LEU A 81 -8.00 -1.37 -19.27
CA LEU A 81 -8.78 -0.46 -20.11
C LEU A 81 -8.68 0.99 -19.62
N LEU A 82 -8.81 1.21 -18.32
CA LEU A 82 -8.72 2.55 -17.73
C LEU A 82 -7.30 3.13 -17.85
N SER A 83 -6.26 2.31 -17.72
CA SER A 83 -4.88 2.75 -17.95
C SER A 83 -4.66 3.23 -19.39
N ALA A 84 -5.21 2.53 -20.38
CA ALA A 84 -5.16 2.97 -21.78
C ALA A 84 -5.90 4.30 -21.99
N VAL A 85 -7.07 4.46 -21.36
CA VAL A 85 -7.85 5.72 -21.41
C VAL A 85 -7.09 6.86 -20.75
N GLN A 86 -6.48 6.65 -19.57
CA GLN A 86 -5.70 7.67 -18.89
C GLN A 86 -4.48 8.10 -19.70
N ALA A 87 -3.76 7.16 -20.32
CA ALA A 87 -2.65 7.47 -21.20
C ALA A 87 -3.09 8.27 -22.43
N ALA A 88 -4.23 7.92 -23.04
CA ALA A 88 -4.79 8.68 -24.16
C ALA A 88 -5.19 10.10 -23.76
N LEU A 89 -5.58 10.32 -22.50
CA LEU A 89 -5.97 11.62 -21.94
C LEU A 89 -4.80 12.39 -21.29
N ALA A 90 -3.60 11.82 -21.24
CA ALA A 90 -2.45 12.45 -20.57
C ALA A 90 -2.19 13.89 -21.07
N PRO A 91 -2.22 14.20 -22.39
CA PRO A 91 -2.05 15.57 -22.87
C PRO A 91 -3.12 16.55 -22.37
N ALA A 92 -4.37 16.10 -22.24
CA ALA A 92 -5.43 16.93 -21.68
C ALA A 92 -5.17 17.26 -20.21
N ILE A 93 -4.67 16.30 -19.42
CA ILE A 93 -4.28 16.50 -18.02
C ILE A 93 -3.09 17.48 -17.93
N ALA A 94 -2.09 17.32 -18.80
CA ALA A 94 -0.93 18.20 -18.87
C ALA A 94 -1.29 19.66 -19.19
N SER A 95 -2.38 19.89 -19.92
CA SER A 95 -2.80 21.25 -20.33
C SER A 95 -3.27 22.14 -19.17
N VAL A 96 -3.64 21.54 -18.03
CA VAL A 96 -4.19 22.24 -16.86
C VAL A 96 -3.26 22.19 -15.65
N ILE A 97 -2.07 21.60 -15.79
CA ILE A 97 -1.18 21.29 -14.68
C ILE A 97 0.28 21.63 -15.04
N ASP A 98 1.01 22.29 -14.14
CA ASP A 98 2.46 22.39 -14.18
C ASP A 98 3.08 21.01 -13.91
N ILE A 99 3.58 20.39 -14.98
CA ILE A 99 4.15 19.04 -14.97
C ILE A 99 5.33 18.94 -13.99
N VAL A 100 6.17 19.98 -13.90
CA VAL A 100 7.37 19.95 -13.06
C VAL A 100 7.00 19.93 -11.58
N ILE A 101 6.00 20.73 -11.18
CA ILE A 101 5.48 20.70 -9.81
C ILE A 101 4.81 19.37 -9.55
N PHE A 102 3.93 18.93 -10.45
CA PHE A 102 3.16 17.69 -10.29
C PHE A 102 4.07 16.45 -10.15
N GLU A 103 5.11 16.35 -10.98
CA GLU A 103 6.12 15.29 -10.94
C GLU A 103 6.82 15.23 -9.57
N ARG A 104 7.22 16.38 -9.01
CA ARG A 104 7.86 16.44 -7.69
C ARG A 104 6.95 15.92 -6.58
N PHE A 105 5.67 16.28 -6.64
CA PHE A 105 4.68 15.78 -5.68
C PHE A 105 4.43 14.29 -5.87
N ALA A 106 4.34 13.79 -7.10
CA ALA A 106 4.19 12.35 -7.36
C ALA A 106 5.38 11.54 -6.85
N ALA A 107 6.61 12.02 -7.09
CA ALA A 107 7.82 11.44 -6.52
C ALA A 107 7.77 11.43 -4.98
N LEU A 108 7.29 12.51 -4.36
CA LEU A 108 7.12 12.60 -2.90
C LEU A 108 6.07 11.61 -2.39
N VAL A 109 4.94 11.46 -3.09
CA VAL A 109 3.88 10.49 -2.76
C VAL A 109 4.43 9.07 -2.77
N ILE A 110 5.11 8.68 -3.85
CA ILE A 110 5.71 7.35 -3.99
C ILE A 110 6.75 7.11 -2.88
N ALA A 111 7.61 8.10 -2.61
CA ALA A 111 8.58 8.03 -1.52
C ALA A 111 7.91 7.88 -0.15
N ALA A 112 6.81 8.59 0.09
CA ALA A 112 6.07 8.53 1.34
C ALA A 112 5.38 7.16 1.54
N ILE A 113 4.76 6.61 0.49
CA ILE A 113 4.16 5.28 0.51
C ILE A 113 5.24 4.22 0.77
N ALA A 114 6.36 4.30 0.06
CA ALA A 114 7.49 3.40 0.26
C ALA A 114 8.02 3.44 1.71
N ALA A 115 8.28 4.64 2.22
CA ALA A 115 8.80 4.83 3.57
C ALA A 115 7.82 4.33 4.66
N LYS A 116 6.52 4.62 4.52
CA LYS A 116 5.48 4.14 5.44
C LYS A 116 5.29 2.62 5.39
N THR A 117 5.52 2.02 4.23
CA THR A 117 5.48 0.55 4.07
C THR A 117 6.72 -0.10 4.68
N ALA A 118 7.88 0.55 4.59
CA ALA A 118 9.14 0.03 5.14
C ALA A 118 9.29 0.22 6.65
N SER A 119 8.66 1.25 7.24
CA SER A 119 8.79 1.54 8.68
C SER A 119 7.55 2.22 9.26
N ALA A 120 7.00 1.59 10.31
CA ALA A 120 5.91 2.17 11.11
C ALA A 120 6.33 3.49 11.78
N THR A 121 7.54 3.55 12.34
CA THR A 121 8.05 4.75 13.01
C THR A 121 8.18 5.93 12.05
N ILE A 122 8.71 5.72 10.84
CA ILE A 122 8.78 6.79 9.83
C ILE A 122 7.38 7.18 9.35
N GLY A 123 6.45 6.21 9.28
CA GLY A 123 5.06 6.42 8.90
C GLY A 123 4.30 7.44 9.75
N ASP A 124 4.69 7.64 11.01
CA ASP A 124 4.07 8.60 11.93
C ASP A 124 4.53 10.05 11.70
N TYR A 125 5.73 10.23 11.15
CA TYR A 125 6.29 11.56 10.87
C TYR A 125 5.96 12.07 9.47
N LEU A 126 5.58 11.18 8.54
CA LEU A 126 5.30 11.55 7.17
C LEU A 126 3.85 12.01 6.97
N PRO A 127 3.60 13.05 6.15
CA PRO A 127 2.26 13.43 5.77
C PRO A 127 1.53 12.27 5.10
N ASN A 128 0.21 12.20 5.28
CA ASN A 128 -0.60 11.23 4.57
C ASN A 128 -0.46 11.45 3.04
N PRO A 129 -0.22 10.38 2.24
CA PRO A 129 -0.16 10.47 0.78
C PRO A 129 -1.29 11.29 0.15
N ALA A 130 -2.52 11.18 0.65
CA ALA A 130 -3.65 11.95 0.15
C ALA A 130 -3.49 13.47 0.33
N VAL A 131 -2.85 13.91 1.43
CA VAL A 131 -2.54 15.33 1.67
C VAL A 131 -1.49 15.82 0.69
N ILE A 132 -0.47 15.00 0.43
CA ILE A 132 0.59 15.33 -0.54
C ILE A 132 -0.02 15.46 -1.95
N ILE A 133 -0.89 14.53 -2.35
CA ILE A 133 -1.62 14.58 -3.62
C ILE A 133 -2.47 15.86 -3.71
N GLY A 134 -3.24 16.16 -2.67
CA GLY A 134 -4.10 17.34 -2.64
C GLY A 134 -3.31 18.66 -2.76
N LEU A 135 -2.22 18.79 -2.00
CA LEU A 135 -1.31 19.93 -2.10
C LEU A 135 -0.64 20.00 -3.46
N GLY A 136 -0.22 18.86 -4.01
CA GLY A 136 0.42 18.78 -5.32
C GLY A 136 -0.51 19.23 -6.44
N LEU A 137 -1.77 18.77 -6.43
CA LEU A 137 -2.78 19.21 -7.39
C LEU A 137 -3.05 20.71 -7.25
N VAL A 138 -3.27 21.22 -6.02
CA VAL A 138 -3.52 22.65 -5.81
C VAL A 138 -2.33 23.50 -6.25
N ALA A 139 -1.11 23.06 -5.96
CA ALA A 139 0.11 23.76 -6.32
C ALA A 139 0.41 23.71 -7.82
N SER A 140 -0.02 22.66 -8.51
CA SER A 140 0.27 22.45 -9.93
C SER A 140 -0.83 22.96 -10.86
N LEU A 141 -2.04 23.24 -10.37
CA LEU A 141 -3.15 23.70 -11.21
C LEU A 141 -2.86 25.04 -11.92
N GLU A 142 -2.87 25.00 -13.25
CA GLU A 142 -2.76 26.16 -14.14
C GLU A 142 -3.93 26.14 -15.14
N PRO A 143 -5.13 26.59 -14.73
CA PRO A 143 -6.36 26.44 -15.51
C PRO A 143 -6.41 27.32 -16.76
N SER A 144 -5.50 28.29 -16.90
CA SER A 144 -5.46 29.24 -18.01
C SER A 144 -5.12 28.60 -19.37
N GLY A 145 -4.57 27.36 -19.38
CA GLY A 145 -4.15 26.61 -20.56
C GLY A 145 -5.04 25.43 -20.98
N ALA A 146 -6.22 25.27 -20.38
CA ALA A 146 -7.05 24.08 -20.55
C ALA A 146 -7.38 23.79 -22.02
N THR A 147 -6.89 22.66 -22.54
CA THR A 147 -7.16 22.19 -23.90
C THR A 147 -7.44 20.70 -23.91
N PHE A 148 -8.50 20.30 -24.61
CA PHE A 148 -8.79 18.88 -24.80
C PHE A 148 -7.97 18.37 -25.98
N SER A 149 -6.91 17.63 -25.69
CA SER A 149 -6.07 16.96 -26.70
C SER A 149 -5.91 15.49 -26.33
N LEU A 150 -5.90 14.64 -27.36
CA LEU A 150 -5.67 13.21 -27.22
C LEU A 150 -4.22 12.89 -27.58
N MET A 151 -3.65 11.89 -26.90
CA MET A 151 -2.30 11.41 -27.19
C MET A 151 -2.22 10.89 -28.63
N THR A 152 -1.34 11.49 -29.42
CA THR A 152 -1.09 11.09 -30.81
C THR A 152 0.00 10.03 -30.94
N GLU A 153 0.79 9.81 -29.88
CA GLU A 153 1.86 8.81 -29.85
C GLU A 153 1.32 7.46 -29.33
N PRO A 154 1.06 6.48 -30.23
CA PRO A 154 0.48 5.20 -29.81
C PRO A 154 1.44 4.38 -28.94
N ALA A 155 2.75 4.64 -29.03
CA ALA A 155 3.76 3.93 -28.24
C ALA A 155 3.58 4.15 -26.73
N LEU A 156 3.29 5.39 -26.29
CA LEU A 156 3.10 5.68 -24.87
C LEU A 156 1.82 5.03 -24.32
N VAL A 157 0.74 5.04 -25.11
CA VAL A 157 -0.52 4.34 -24.75
C VAL A 157 -0.28 2.84 -24.65
N ALA A 158 0.51 2.27 -25.57
CA ALA A 158 0.89 0.86 -25.53
C ALA A 158 1.73 0.54 -24.29
N ASN A 159 2.71 1.37 -23.93
CA ASN A 159 3.53 1.18 -22.74
C ASN A 159 2.71 1.32 -21.44
N ALA A 160 1.79 2.28 -21.36
CA ALA A 160 0.88 2.41 -20.23
C ALA A 160 -0.05 1.19 -20.08
N THR A 161 -0.58 0.70 -21.21
CA THR A 161 -1.39 -0.53 -21.24
C THR A 161 -0.56 -1.75 -20.85
N LEU A 162 0.70 -1.82 -21.31
CA LEU A 162 1.65 -2.87 -20.98
C LEU A 162 1.94 -2.88 -19.47
N SER A 163 2.15 -1.71 -18.87
CA SER A 163 2.39 -1.59 -17.43
C SER A 163 1.23 -2.17 -16.60
N ALA A 164 0.01 -1.78 -16.93
CA ALA A 164 -1.20 -2.35 -16.33
C ALA A 164 -1.31 -3.86 -16.56
N ALA A 165 -1.06 -4.32 -17.79
CA ALA A 165 -1.11 -5.75 -18.13
C ALA A 165 -0.06 -6.56 -17.36
N VAL A 166 1.14 -6.01 -17.14
CA VAL A 166 2.20 -6.63 -16.34
C VAL A 166 1.78 -6.77 -14.89
N GLY A 167 1.20 -5.71 -14.29
CA GLY A 167 0.68 -5.77 -12.92
C GLY A 167 -0.42 -6.82 -12.75
N VAL A 168 -1.35 -6.89 -13.71
CA VAL A 168 -2.42 -7.91 -13.73
C VAL A 168 -1.87 -9.32 -13.96
N ALA A 169 -0.92 -9.49 -14.88
CA ALA A 169 -0.28 -10.77 -15.13
C ALA A 169 0.50 -11.25 -13.90
N PHE A 170 1.17 -10.35 -13.20
CA PHE A 170 1.83 -10.64 -11.94
C PHE A 170 0.82 -11.07 -10.86
N ALA A 171 -0.25 -10.31 -10.66
CA ALA A 171 -1.33 -10.68 -9.75
C ALA A 171 -1.93 -12.06 -10.08
N LEU A 172 -2.11 -12.39 -11.36
CA LEU A 172 -2.55 -13.71 -11.79
C LEU A 172 -1.53 -14.80 -11.46
N ALA A 173 -0.24 -14.55 -11.66
CA ALA A 173 0.81 -15.49 -11.30
C ALA A 173 0.80 -15.77 -9.78
N ILE A 174 0.60 -14.74 -8.95
CA ILE A 174 0.46 -14.88 -7.50
C ILE A 174 -0.80 -15.67 -7.13
N ALA A 175 -1.95 -15.39 -7.75
CA ALA A 175 -3.20 -16.11 -7.49
C ALA A 175 -3.12 -17.60 -7.88
N LEU A 176 -2.47 -17.90 -9.02
CA LEU A 176 -2.27 -19.27 -9.48
C LEU A 176 -1.28 -20.04 -8.60
N THR A 177 -0.23 -19.37 -8.13
CA THR A 177 0.84 -19.96 -7.31
C THR A 177 0.56 -19.80 -5.81
N GLY A 178 -0.59 -19.22 -5.44
CA GLY A 178 -0.94 -18.83 -4.08
C GLY A 178 -0.75 -19.92 -3.02
N PRO A 179 -1.19 -21.18 -3.27
CA PRO A 179 -0.97 -22.28 -2.32
C PRO A 179 0.50 -22.51 -1.99
N TYR A 180 1.40 -22.41 -2.97
CA TYR A 180 2.84 -22.56 -2.76
C TYR A 180 3.44 -21.32 -2.10
N LEU A 181 3.03 -20.13 -2.54
CA LEU A 181 3.57 -18.87 -2.00
C LEU A 181 3.21 -18.69 -0.53
N ARG A 182 2.03 -19.11 -0.07
CA ARG A 182 1.66 -19.05 1.36
C ARG A 182 2.52 -19.97 2.23
N GLU A 183 3.10 -21.02 1.66
CA GLU A 183 3.93 -21.99 2.40
C GLU A 183 5.40 -21.57 2.44
N TYR A 184 5.93 -21.01 1.34
CA TYR A 184 7.36 -20.78 1.17
C TYR A 184 7.77 -19.31 1.13
N MET A 185 6.84 -18.35 1.29
CA MET A 185 7.17 -16.93 1.17
C MET A 185 6.92 -16.18 2.47
N ASP A 186 7.96 -15.50 2.95
CA ASP A 186 7.85 -14.49 3.99
C ASP A 186 7.26 -13.19 3.40
N ILE A 187 5.96 -12.98 3.66
CA ILE A 187 5.19 -11.83 3.16
C ILE A 187 5.74 -10.52 3.73
N ASP A 188 6.20 -10.51 4.98
CA ASP A 188 6.72 -9.30 5.61
C ASP A 188 8.06 -8.89 4.99
N ARG A 189 8.92 -9.86 4.71
CA ARG A 189 10.19 -9.61 4.02
C ARG A 189 9.99 -9.16 2.58
N PHE A 190 9.02 -9.75 1.86
CA PHE A 190 8.65 -9.28 0.52
C PHE A 190 8.08 -7.86 0.57
N ARG A 191 7.21 -7.56 1.54
CA ARG A 191 6.62 -6.23 1.73
C ARG A 191 7.68 -5.17 2.00
N PHE A 192 8.65 -5.46 2.86
CA PHE A 192 9.78 -4.56 3.11
C PHE A 192 10.64 -4.36 1.85
N GLY A 193 11.05 -5.44 1.19
CA GLY A 193 11.92 -5.35 0.02
C GLY A 193 11.27 -4.67 -1.19
N SER A 194 9.97 -4.91 -1.42
CA SER A 194 9.20 -4.18 -2.44
C SER A 194 8.97 -2.71 -2.09
N ALA A 195 8.87 -2.35 -0.80
CA ALA A 195 8.85 -0.96 -0.37
C ALA A 195 10.19 -0.26 -0.65
N VAL A 196 11.31 -0.94 -0.41
CA VAL A 196 12.64 -0.44 -0.79
C VAL A 196 12.74 -0.25 -2.30
N ALA A 197 12.28 -1.22 -3.09
CA ALA A 197 12.24 -1.11 -4.55
C ALA A 197 11.37 0.07 -5.02
N LEU A 198 10.18 0.25 -4.43
CA LEU A 198 9.31 1.40 -4.68
C LEU A 198 9.99 2.72 -4.28
N GLY A 199 10.76 2.74 -3.19
CA GLY A 199 11.51 3.92 -2.75
C GLY A 199 12.64 4.34 -3.70
N LEU A 200 13.08 3.45 -4.60
CA LEU A 200 14.06 3.76 -5.64
C LEU A 200 13.42 4.39 -6.89
N LEU A 201 12.09 4.30 -7.06
CA LEU A 201 11.40 4.91 -8.21
C LEU A 201 11.47 6.44 -8.20
N PRO A 202 11.15 7.18 -7.12
CA PRO A 202 11.17 8.64 -7.11
C PRO A 202 12.47 9.28 -7.63
N PRO A 203 13.67 8.89 -7.15
CA PRO A 203 14.89 9.48 -7.69
C PRO A 203 15.17 9.06 -9.14
N SER A 204 14.67 7.90 -9.58
CA SER A 204 14.75 7.44 -10.98
C SER A 204 13.94 8.29 -11.96
N LEU A 205 12.84 8.89 -11.48
CA LEU A 205 12.00 9.79 -12.27
C LEU A 205 12.63 11.17 -12.42
N LEU A 206 13.21 11.68 -11.33
CA LEU A 206 13.64 13.07 -11.26
C LEU A 206 14.98 13.31 -11.99
N TRP A 207 16.10 13.00 -11.33
CA TRP A 207 17.43 13.46 -11.76
C TRP A 207 18.52 12.40 -11.61
N MET A 208 18.21 11.30 -10.93
CA MET A 208 19.17 10.22 -10.75
C MET A 208 18.72 9.02 -11.56
N ALA A 209 19.29 8.87 -12.76
CA ALA A 209 18.98 7.75 -13.65
C ALA A 209 19.47 6.42 -13.04
N PHE A 210 18.67 5.85 -12.13
CA PHE A 210 18.89 4.53 -11.56
C PHE A 210 18.50 3.40 -12.53
N GLY A 211 17.94 3.75 -13.71
CA GLY A 211 17.50 2.80 -14.72
C GLY A 211 16.62 1.71 -14.11
N GLN A 212 17.06 0.46 -14.21
CA GLN A 212 16.33 -0.71 -13.73
C GLN A 212 16.65 -1.08 -12.26
N ALA A 213 17.28 -0.20 -11.47
CA ALA A 213 17.57 -0.50 -10.07
C ALA A 213 16.33 -0.84 -9.23
N PRO A 214 15.17 -0.15 -9.39
CA PRO A 214 13.93 -0.55 -8.70
C PRO A 214 13.51 -1.98 -9.06
N LEU A 215 13.57 -2.35 -10.35
CA LEU A 215 13.27 -3.71 -10.80
C LEU A 215 14.24 -4.75 -10.22
N VAL A 216 15.55 -4.45 -10.22
CA VAL A 216 16.57 -5.32 -9.62
C VAL A 216 16.34 -5.48 -8.11
N ALA A 217 16.03 -4.39 -7.41
CA ALA A 217 15.71 -4.43 -5.98
C ALA A 217 14.47 -5.29 -5.70
N LEU A 218 13.45 -5.20 -6.55
CA LEU A 218 12.25 -6.05 -6.45
C LEU A 218 12.59 -7.53 -6.68
N LEU A 219 13.43 -7.85 -7.66
CA LEU A 219 13.87 -9.23 -7.90
C LEU A 219 14.68 -9.79 -6.73
N VAL A 220 15.59 -9.00 -6.18
CA VAL A 220 16.36 -9.36 -4.98
C VAL A 220 15.42 -9.55 -3.79
N ALA A 221 14.46 -8.65 -3.58
CA ALA A 221 13.44 -8.77 -2.54
C ALA A 221 12.63 -10.06 -2.67
N ALA A 222 12.18 -10.40 -3.89
CA ALA A 222 11.46 -11.63 -4.17
C ALA A 222 12.32 -12.87 -3.87
N LEU A 223 13.59 -12.87 -4.27
CA LEU A 223 14.51 -13.99 -4.01
C LEU A 223 14.77 -14.20 -2.52
N PHE A 224 14.96 -13.12 -1.76
CA PHE A 224 15.18 -13.20 -0.31
C PHE A 224 13.92 -13.49 0.50
N ALA A 225 12.73 -13.23 -0.06
CA ALA A 225 11.46 -13.57 0.57
C ALA A 225 11.12 -15.06 0.47
N ILE A 226 11.76 -15.82 -0.42
CA ILE A 226 11.53 -17.27 -0.53
C ILE A 226 12.33 -18.00 0.55
N GLU A 227 11.64 -18.74 1.41
CA GLU A 227 12.20 -19.63 2.40
C GLU A 227 12.45 -21.01 1.77
N PHE A 228 13.72 -21.41 1.71
CA PHE A 228 14.08 -22.76 1.30
C PHE A 228 14.12 -23.67 2.53
N PRO A 229 13.49 -24.85 2.51
CA PRO A 229 13.43 -25.78 3.65
C PRO A 229 14.79 -26.36 4.07
N PHE A 230 15.88 -26.02 3.38
CA PHE A 230 17.24 -26.44 3.71
C PHE A 230 17.96 -25.50 4.69
N ARG A 231 17.32 -24.41 5.14
CA ARG A 231 17.92 -23.43 6.06
C ARG A 231 17.66 -23.73 7.55
N GLU A 232 16.98 -24.84 7.86
CA GLU A 232 16.63 -25.24 9.23
C GLU A 232 17.77 -25.96 10.00
N SER A 233 18.97 -26.12 9.41
CA SER A 233 19.99 -27.04 9.96
C SER A 233 21.20 -26.41 10.65
N ASP A 234 21.37 -25.08 10.63
CA ASP A 234 22.60 -24.44 11.13
C ASP A 234 22.43 -23.56 12.39
N ASP A 235 21.21 -23.37 12.91
CA ASP A 235 20.96 -22.61 14.16
C ASP A 235 20.46 -23.50 15.31
N ALA A 236 20.73 -24.81 15.25
CA ALA A 236 20.57 -25.73 16.38
C ALA A 236 21.89 -25.88 17.13
N ASP A 237 22.41 -24.80 17.72
CA ASP A 237 23.45 -24.94 18.71
C ASP A 237 23.28 -23.98 19.91
N SER A 238 23.14 -24.62 21.08
CA SER A 238 23.58 -24.15 22.39
C SER A 238 22.76 -23.12 23.19
N SER A 239 21.72 -23.60 23.88
CA SER A 239 21.46 -23.25 25.30
C SER A 239 20.62 -24.34 25.97
N PRO A 240 21.17 -25.17 26.87
CA PRO A 240 20.35 -25.99 27.75
C PRO A 240 19.77 -25.12 28.86
N GLU A 241 18.47 -24.85 28.80
CA GLU A 241 17.73 -24.29 29.94
C GLU A 241 17.56 -25.40 31.00
N PRO A 242 17.86 -25.16 32.29
CA PRO A 242 17.48 -26.08 33.35
C PRO A 242 15.99 -25.95 33.66
N GLU A 243 15.31 -27.09 33.64
CA GLU A 243 13.93 -27.28 34.04
C GLU A 243 13.65 -26.68 35.44
N ALA A 244 12.61 -25.84 35.53
CA ALA A 244 11.96 -25.52 36.79
C ALA A 244 10.43 -25.51 36.58
N ASP A 245 9.79 -26.41 37.31
CA ASP A 245 8.36 -26.74 37.33
C ASP A 245 7.40 -25.60 37.75
N ALA A 246 6.12 -25.81 37.38
CA ALA A 246 4.86 -25.20 37.83
C ALA A 246 4.49 -23.83 37.21
N ASP A 247 3.26 -23.55 36.75
CA ASP A 247 1.94 -24.10 37.09
C ASP A 247 0.94 -23.84 35.95
N GLU A 248 -0.14 -24.61 35.96
CA GLU A 248 -1.22 -24.69 34.99
C GLU A 248 -2.14 -23.46 35.01
N THR A 249 -2.37 -22.78 33.87
CA THR A 249 -3.67 -22.12 33.61
C THR A 249 -3.96 -21.96 32.13
N VAL A 250 -4.95 -22.73 31.65
CA VAL A 250 -5.54 -22.63 30.32
C VAL A 250 -6.70 -21.62 30.36
N ALA A 251 -6.59 -20.48 29.68
CA ALA A 251 -7.75 -19.72 29.18
C ALA A 251 -7.39 -18.62 28.17
N ARG A 252 -7.69 -18.89 26.90
CA ARG A 252 -8.60 -18.10 26.04
C ARG A 252 -8.41 -16.56 25.91
N MET A 253 -8.14 -16.17 24.66
CA MET A 253 -8.56 -14.94 23.96
C MET A 253 -8.03 -13.57 24.43
N GLY A 254 -7.53 -12.82 23.44
CA GLY A 254 -8.17 -11.56 23.07
C GLY A 254 -7.93 -10.36 23.97
N ALA A 255 -7.19 -9.42 23.37
CA ALA A 255 -7.55 -8.00 23.31
C ALA A 255 -7.27 -7.09 24.53
N VAL A 256 -7.07 -5.83 24.15
CA VAL A 256 -7.44 -4.59 24.84
C VAL A 256 -6.76 -4.20 26.17
N THR A 257 -6.13 -3.04 26.07
CA THR A 257 -5.99 -1.93 27.04
C THR A 257 -6.72 -2.05 28.39
N ASP A 258 -6.01 -1.80 29.48
CA ASP A 258 -6.58 -1.40 30.77
C ASP A 258 -6.02 -0.05 31.21
N GLY A 259 -6.93 0.89 31.46
CA GLY A 259 -6.72 2.05 32.29
C GLY A 259 -7.80 2.10 33.38
N GLY A 260 -7.38 2.09 34.64
CA GLY A 260 -7.95 2.91 35.72
C GLY A 260 -9.22 2.43 36.43
N GLY A 261 -9.06 1.59 37.46
CA GLY A 261 -9.42 1.88 38.86
C GLY A 261 -10.84 2.35 39.25
N ALA A 262 -11.72 1.38 39.54
CA ALA A 262 -12.64 1.22 40.68
C ALA A 262 -13.43 2.41 41.30
N SER A 263 -14.76 2.28 41.36
CA SER A 263 -15.48 1.98 42.64
C SER A 263 -16.99 1.73 42.46
N ALA A 264 -17.51 0.89 43.36
CA ALA A 264 -18.81 0.24 43.44
C ALA A 264 -20.07 1.14 43.52
N SER A 265 -21.23 0.63 43.05
CA SER A 265 -22.40 0.21 43.86
C SER A 265 -23.76 0.33 43.12
N SER A 266 -24.53 -0.78 43.14
CA SER A 266 -26.01 -0.88 43.22
C SER A 266 -26.95 -0.53 42.03
N GLU A 267 -27.70 -1.56 41.58
CA GLU A 267 -28.98 -1.54 40.83
C GLU A 267 -30.16 -0.91 41.63
N PRO A 268 -31.39 -0.72 41.08
CA PRO A 268 -31.93 -0.55 39.69
C PRO A 268 -32.86 0.72 39.62
N PRO A 269 -33.88 0.96 38.73
CA PRO A 269 -34.38 0.37 37.47
C PRO A 269 -34.60 1.41 36.32
N ALA A 270 -35.27 1.01 35.23
CA ALA A 270 -35.65 1.81 34.06
C ALA A 270 -36.85 2.78 34.31
N ALA A 271 -36.80 4.01 33.74
CA ALA A 271 -37.93 4.78 33.22
C ALA A 271 -37.48 6.09 32.52
N GLU A 272 -38.31 6.55 31.57
CA GLU A 272 -38.20 7.64 30.58
C GLU A 272 -38.12 9.08 31.13
N ARG A 273 -37.38 10.00 30.44
CA ARG A 273 -37.84 11.32 29.89
C ARG A 273 -36.72 12.38 29.65
N ASP A 274 -36.76 12.95 28.44
CA ASP A 274 -36.62 14.35 27.96
C ASP A 274 -35.68 15.42 28.59
N GLU A 275 -35.16 16.27 27.67
CA GLU A 275 -34.71 17.69 27.75
C GLU A 275 -33.23 18.08 28.03
N GLU A 276 -32.65 18.85 27.08
CA GLU A 276 -31.38 19.63 27.09
C GLU A 276 -31.43 20.85 28.06
N PRO A 277 -30.43 21.78 28.13
CA PRO A 277 -28.95 21.75 28.01
C PRO A 277 -28.27 22.42 29.24
N ASN A 278 -26.91 22.53 29.25
CA ASN A 278 -26.11 23.75 29.57
C ASN A 278 -24.83 23.51 30.44
N ALA A 279 -23.81 24.31 30.10
CA ALA A 279 -22.75 24.89 30.92
C ALA A 279 -21.50 24.07 31.33
N TYR A 280 -20.37 24.50 30.77
CA TYR A 280 -19.00 24.42 31.29
C TYR A 280 -18.81 25.39 32.49
N PRO A 281 -17.96 25.09 33.49
CA PRO A 281 -16.72 25.89 33.68
C PRO A 281 -15.52 25.06 34.21
N GLY A 282 -14.29 25.32 33.74
CA GLY A 282 -13.22 26.01 34.50
C GLY A 282 -12.19 25.02 35.06
N ASP A 283 -11.02 24.86 34.44
CA ASP A 283 -9.70 25.41 34.83
C ASP A 283 -9.30 25.10 36.28
N ASP A 284 -8.26 24.25 36.46
CA ASP A 284 -7.25 24.42 37.50
C ASP A 284 -6.14 23.34 37.40
N GLY A 285 -4.89 23.80 37.51
CA GLY A 285 -3.87 23.05 38.24
C GLY A 285 -2.81 22.32 37.41
N THR A 286 -1.80 23.06 36.97
CA THR A 286 -0.46 22.55 36.71
C THR A 286 0.07 21.72 37.88
N ASP A 287 0.56 20.50 37.64
CA ASP A 287 1.61 19.88 38.47
C ASP A 287 2.43 18.87 37.67
N THR A 288 3.45 19.39 36.98
CA THR A 288 4.60 18.62 36.52
C THR A 288 5.52 18.33 37.69
N ALA A 289 5.61 17.08 38.11
CA ALA A 289 6.67 16.61 39.01
C ALA A 289 7.22 15.25 38.57
N GLY A 290 8.29 15.28 37.76
CA GLY A 290 9.44 14.39 37.94
C GLY A 290 9.32 12.91 37.53
N ARG A 291 9.35 12.61 36.23
CA ARG A 291 9.98 11.37 35.73
C ARG A 291 10.60 11.58 34.35
N ALA A 292 11.90 11.32 34.23
CA ALA A 292 12.61 11.37 32.95
C ALA A 292 12.25 10.16 32.06
N PRO A 293 12.24 10.29 30.72
CA PRO A 293 11.47 9.42 29.83
C PRO A 293 12.26 8.25 29.23
N TRP A 294 13.18 7.62 29.96
CA TRP A 294 14.00 6.53 29.41
C TRP A 294 14.32 5.41 30.41
N LEU A 295 13.33 5.03 31.20
CA LEU A 295 13.27 3.70 31.81
C LEU A 295 11.93 3.07 31.46
#